data_AF-A0A0D7X1C0-F1
#
_entry.id   AF-A0A0D7X1C0-F1
#
_cell.length_a   1.000
_cell.length_b   1.000
_cell.length_c   1.000
_cell.angle_alpha   90.00
_cell.angle_beta   90.00
_cell.angle_gamma   90.00
#
_symmetry.space_group_name_H-M   'P 1'
#
loop_
_entity.id
_entity.type
_entity.pdbx_description
1 polymer ?
#
loop_
_entity_poly.entity_id
_entity_poly.type
_entity_poly.pdbx_seq_one_letter_code
_entity_poly.pdbx_strand_id
1 'polypeptide(L)'
;MFDGLIVLLMLFIVLVYLVNSRSIKDAAIHMIQSGEMIVKDPDKEIHNLQTQSRWCTKGMVSIGIIILIVGVVVIRDFVIILFH
;
A
#
# COMPACT_ATOMS: atom_id res chain seq x y z
N MET A 1 -22.30 -5.28 10.01
CA MET A 1 -22.03 -3.85 9.67
C MET A 1 -20.74 -3.34 10.30
N PHE A 2 -20.57 -3.46 11.62
CA PHE A 2 -19.34 -3.06 12.32
C PHE A 2 -18.11 -3.86 11.85
N ASP A 3 -18.25 -5.17 11.65
CA ASP A 3 -17.15 -6.03 11.16
C ASP A 3 -16.65 -5.60 9.77
N GLY A 4 -17.56 -5.17 8.89
CA GLY A 4 -17.22 -4.67 7.56
C GLY A 4 -16.43 -3.36 7.61
N LEU A 5 -16.80 -2.44 8.51
CA LEU A 5 -16.05 -1.21 8.76
C LEU A 5 -14.68 -1.48 9.36
N ILE A 6 -14.56 -2.44 10.30
CA ILE A 6 -13.28 -2.86 10.88
C ILE A 6 -12.38 -3.45 9.80
N VAL A 7 -12.91 -4.31 8.93
CA VAL A 7 -12.16 -4.87 7.80
C VAL A 7 -11.71 -3.76 6.84
N LEU A 8 -12.58 -2.79 6.53
CA LEU A 8 -12.21 -1.66 5.68
C LEU A 8 -11.07 -0.83 6.29
N LEU A 9 -11.14 -0.58 7.59
CA LEU A 9 -10.12 0.17 8.33
C LEU A 9 -8.78 -0.58 8.32
N MET A 10 -8.79 -1.89 8.55
CA MET A 10 -7.59 -2.72 8.50
C MET A 10 -6.96 -2.71 7.11
N LEU A 11 -7.76 -2.87 6.05
CA LEU A 11 -7.28 -2.80 4.67
C LEU A 11 -6.70 -1.42 4.34
N PHE A 12 -7.32 -0.35 4.84
CA PHE A 12 -6.82 1.00 4.66
C PHE A 12 -5.47 1.22 5.37
N ILE A 13 -5.30 0.72 6.59
CA ILE A 13 -4.02 0.76 7.31
C ILE A 13 -2.94 0.03 6.52
N VAL A 14 -3.23 -1.16 5.99
CA VAL A 14 -2.27 -1.91 5.16
C VAL A 14 -1.93 -1.13 3.88
N LEU A 15 -2.91 -0.48 3.26
CA LEU A 15 -2.66 0.37 2.09
C LEU A 15 -1.71 1.52 2.41
N VAL A 16 -1.94 2.24 3.51
CA VAL A 16 -1.07 3.32 3.99
C VAL A 16 0.34 2.80 4.29
N TYR A 17 0.45 1.64 4.93
CA TYR A 17 1.74 1.00 5.17
C TYR A 17 2.49 0.70 3.87
N LEU A 18 1.82 0.16 2.85
CA LEU A 18 2.45 -0.11 1.55
C LEU A 18 2.91 1.17 0.85
N VAL A 19 2.12 2.24 0.92
CA VAL A 19 2.49 3.56 0.37
C VAL A 19 3.76 4.08 1.05
N ASN A 20 3.79 4.09 2.39
CA ASN A 20 4.97 4.53 3.15
C ASN A 20 6.19 3.66 2.87
N SER A 21 5.99 2.33 2.84
CA SER A 21 7.06 1.38 2.54
C SER A 21 7.64 1.57 1.14
N ARG A 22 6.82 1.97 0.16
CA ARG A 22 7.29 2.34 -1.18
C ARG A 22 8.10 3.64 -1.14
N SER A 23 7.56 4.68 -0.49
CA SER A 23 8.23 5.98 -0.41
C SER A 23 9.62 5.90 0.23
N ILE A 24 9.79 5.07 1.26
CA ILE A 24 11.09 4.85 1.90
C ILE A 24 12.09 4.18 0.94
N LYS A 25 11.63 3.22 0.13
CA LYS A 25 12.49 2.56 -0.86
C LYS A 25 12.92 3.51 -1.97
N ASP A 26 12.00 4.34 -2.44
CA ASP A 26 12.30 5.34 -3.47
C ASP A 26 13.30 6.39 -2.91
N ALA A 27 13.13 6.82 -1.65
CA ALA A 27 14.11 7.68 -0.97
C ALA A 27 15.47 7.00 -0.79
N ALA A 28 15.52 5.72 -0.41
CA ALA A 28 16.76 4.97 -0.28
C ALA A 28 17.51 4.87 -1.62
N ILE A 29 16.80 4.65 -2.73
CA ILE A 29 17.39 4.68 -4.08
C ILE A 29 18.02 6.05 -4.34
N HIS A 30 17.31 7.15 -4.03
CA HIS A 30 17.86 8.50 -4.18
C HIS A 30 19.10 8.74 -3.31
N MET A 31 19.14 8.26 -2.07
CA MET A 31 20.31 8.40 -1.19
C MET A 31 21.52 7.60 -1.67
N ILE A 32 21.31 6.42 -2.27
CA ILE A 32 22.39 5.64 -2.89
C ILE A 32 22.92 6.37 -4.14
N GLN A 33 22.02 6.91 -4.96
CA GLN A 33 22.38 7.64 -6.19
C GLN A 33 23.07 8.98 -5.91
N SER A 34 22.71 9.68 -4.83
CA SER A 34 23.37 10.91 -4.40
C SER A 34 24.73 10.68 -3.73
N GLY A 35 25.07 9.42 -3.42
CA GLY A 35 26.27 9.06 -2.70
C GLY A 35 26.20 9.31 -1.18
N GLU A 36 25.04 9.70 -0.65
CA GLU A 36 24.80 9.88 0.79
C GLU A 36 24.80 8.53 1.54
N MET A 37 24.44 7.45 0.84
CA MET A 37 24.46 6.09 1.38
C MET A 37 25.52 5.24 0.68
N ILE A 38 26.56 4.84 1.42
CA ILE A 38 27.62 3.96 0.91
C ILE A 38 27.16 2.51 1.00
N VAL A 39 27.04 1.85 -0.15
CA VAL A 39 26.68 0.44 -0.28
C VAL A 39 27.76 -0.28 -1.06
N LYS A 40 28.01 -1.56 -0.74
CA LYS A 40 29.07 -2.36 -1.36
C LYS A 40 28.87 -2.56 -2.87
N ASP A 41 27.62 -2.71 -3.29
CA ASP A 41 27.22 -2.93 -4.69
C ASP A 41 25.93 -2.13 -4.96
N PRO A 42 26.05 -0.84 -5.33
CA PRO A 42 24.93 0.07 -5.44
C PRO A 42 23.94 -0.34 -6.54
N ASP A 43 24.42 -0.88 -7.66
CA ASP A 43 23.56 -1.31 -8.77
C ASP A 43 22.68 -2.49 -8.36
N LYS A 44 23.26 -3.47 -7.67
CA LYS A 44 22.52 -4.62 -7.14
C LYS A 44 21.49 -4.19 -6.10
N GLU A 45 21.85 -3.27 -5.22
CA GLU A 45 20.94 -2.80 -4.16
C GLU A 45 19.79 -1.97 -4.74
N ILE A 46 20.07 -1.07 -5.68
CA ILE A 46 19.04 -0.30 -6.39
C ILE A 46 18.08 -1.25 -7.12
N HIS A 47 18.59 -2.28 -7.80
CA HIS A 47 17.73 -3.25 -8.48
C HIS A 47 16.81 -4.02 -7.51
N ASN A 48 17.34 -4.40 -6.34
CA ASN A 48 16.55 -5.04 -5.28
C ASN A 48 15.45 -4.10 -4.76
N LEU A 49 15.80 -2.85 -4.44
CA LEU A 49 14.86 -1.83 -3.95
C LEU A 49 13.78 -1.50 -4.98
N GLN A 50 14.14 -1.37 -6.26
CA GLN A 50 13.19 -1.18 -7.35
C GLN A 50 12.23 -2.36 -7.51
N THR A 51 12.75 -3.58 -7.41
CA THR A 51 11.92 -4.78 -7.46
C THR A 51 10.93 -4.78 -6.31
N GLN A 52 11.37 -4.53 -5.07
CA GLN A 52 10.49 -4.43 -3.92
C GLN A 52 9.47 -3.27 -4.03
N SER A 53 9.87 -2.11 -4.57
CA SER A 53 8.97 -0.97 -4.85
C SER A 53 7.86 -1.36 -5.83
N ARG A 54 8.20 -2.15 -6.87
CA ARG A 54 7.20 -2.74 -7.78
C ARG A 54 6.26 -3.72 -7.07
N TRP A 55 6.76 -4.57 -6.17
CA TRP A 55 5.91 -5.45 -5.35
C TRP A 55 4.95 -4.66 -4.47
N CYS A 56 5.42 -3.60 -3.80
CA CYS A 56 4.56 -2.70 -3.02
C CYS A 56 3.48 -2.08 -3.91
N THR A 57 3.85 -1.61 -5.11
CA THR A 57 2.89 -1.01 -6.06
C THR A 57 1.81 -2.01 -6.48
N LYS A 58 2.20 -3.25 -6.83
CA LYS A 58 1.23 -4.31 -7.15
C LYS A 58 0.31 -4.61 -5.96
N GLY A 59 0.88 -4.69 -4.75
CA GLY A 59 0.11 -4.88 -3.51
C GLY A 59 -0.89 -3.76 -3.26
N MET A 60 -0.50 -2.50 -3.49
CA MET A 60 -1.39 -1.34 -3.36
C MET A 60 -2.59 -1.42 -4.32
N VAL A 61 -2.35 -1.78 -5.59
CA VAL A 61 -3.44 -1.93 -6.58
C VAL A 61 -4.40 -3.05 -6.15
N SER A 62 -3.86 -4.22 -5.75
CA SER A 62 -4.69 -5.34 -5.30
C SER A 62 -5.54 -4.98 -4.08
N ILE A 63 -4.96 -4.31 -3.08
CA ILE A 63 -5.70 -3.86 -1.89
C ILE A 63 -6.72 -2.79 -2.26
N GLY A 64 -6.39 -1.86 -3.16
CA GLY A 64 -7.33 -0.85 -3.65
C GLY A 64 -8.59 -1.47 -4.27
N ILE A 65 -8.43 -2.54 -5.07
CA ILE A 65 -9.56 -3.29 -5.65
C ILE A 65 -10.40 -3.94 -4.54
N ILE A 66 -9.77 -4.56 -3.55
CA ILE A 66 -10.49 -5.20 -2.43
C ILE A 66 -11.27 -4.15 -1.62
N ILE A 67 -10.66 -3.01 -1.32
CA ILE A 67 -11.34 -1.92 -0.60
C ILE A 67 -12.56 -1.42 -1.38
N LEU A 68 -12.47 -1.30 -2.70
CA LEU A 68 -13.62 -0.89 -3.52
C LEU A 68 -14.77 -1.91 -3.43
N ILE A 69 -14.47 -3.20 -3.57
CA ILE A 69 -15.50 -4.27 -3.50
C ILE A 69 -16.16 -4.29 -2.12
N VAL A 70 -15.36 -4.35 -1.05
CA VAL A 70 -15.88 -4.39 0.31
C VAL A 70 -16.60 -3.09 0.65
N GLY A 71 -16.09 -1.95 0.19
CA GLY A 71 -16.70 -0.64 0.41
C GLY A 71 -18.10 -0.54 -0.18
N VAL A 72 -18.30 -1.02 -1.40
CA VAL A 72 -19.64 -1.06 -2.04
C VAL A 72 -20.61 -1.91 -1.23
N VAL A 73 -20.17 -3.07 -0.73
CA VAL A 73 -21.02 -3.95 0.10
C VAL A 73 -21.40 -3.27 1.41
N VAL A 74 -20.42 -2.71 2.13
CA VAL A 74 -20.66 -2.04 3.43
C VAL A 74 -21.58 -0.82 3.27
N ILE A 75 -21.39 -0.02 2.22
CA ILE A 75 -22.25 1.14 1.93
C ILE A 75 -23.68 0.68 1.62
N ARG A 76 -23.84 -0.37 0.78
CA ARG A 76 -25.16 -0.91 0.46
C ARG A 76 -25.91 -1.38 1.71
N ASP A 77 -25.24 -2.12 2.58
CA ASP A 77 -25.84 -2.60 3.84
C ASP A 77 -26.25 -1.42 4.73
N PHE A 78 -25.42 -0.38 4.80
CA PHE A 78 -25.71 0.84 5.57
C PHE A 78 -26.93 1.60 5.02
N VAL A 79 -27.04 1.73 3.69
CA VAL A 79 -28.17 2.39 3.02
C VAL A 79 -29.46 1.62 3.26
N ILE A 80 -29.45 0.29 3.18
CA ILE A 80 -30.63 -0.53 3.47
C ILE A 80 -31.13 -0.26 4.89
N ILE A 81 -30.23 -0.21 5.88
CA ILE A 81 -30.61 0.04 7.28
C ILE A 81 -31.10 1.48 7.50
N LEU A 82 -30.58 2.46 6.76
CA LEU A 82 -30.96 3.87 6.95
C LEU A 82 -32.36 4.18 6.38
N PHE A 83 -32.78 3.46 5.35
CA PHE A 83 -34.02 3.72 4.60
C PHE A 83 -35.08 2.60 4.73
N HIS A 84 -34.88 1.67 5.66
CA HIS A 84 -35.83 0.60 6.01
C HIS A 84 -35.99 0.52 7.52
#